data_AF-A0A5F9C703-F1
#
_entry.id   AF-A0A5F9C703-F1
#
_cell.length_a   1.000
_cell.length_b   1.000
_cell.length_c   1.000
_cell.angle_alpha   90.00
_cell.angle_beta   90.00
_cell.angle_gamma   90.00
#
_symmetry.space_group_name_H-M   'P 1'
#
loop_
_entity.id
_entity.type
_entity.pdbx_description
1 polymer ?
#
loop_
_entity_poly.entity_id
_entity_poly.type
_entity_poly.pdbx_seq_one_letter_code
_entity_poly.pdbx_strand_id
1 'polypeptide(L)'
;MWRIVFFSLSCDLVLAAAYSNFRKSMDSVGRKQYQVQHGSCSYTFLLPETDNCRSSSSPYVSNAVQRDAPLDYDDSVHRLQVLESIMENNTQWLMKVLNQTTRLELQLLEHSLSTNKLEKQILDQTSEINKLQDKNSFLEKKVLDMEDKHIVQLQSIKEEKDQLQVLVSKQNSIIEELERQLVTATVNNSALQKQQHDLTETVHSLLTMIATSSSAKNSFAAKEEQITFRDCADVFRSGLTTSGIYTLTFPNSTEETKAYCDMETGGGGWTTIQRREDGSVDFQRTWKEYKVGFGNPSGEHWLGNEFVSQLTNQQRYVLKIHLRDWEGNEAYSLYEHFYLSSEEFNYRIHLKGLTGTAGKISSISQPGNDFSTKDADNDKCICKCSQMLTGGWWFDACGPSNLNGMYYPQRQNTNKFNGIKWYYWKGSGYSLKATTMMIRPADF
;
A
#
# COMPACT_ATOMS: atom_id res chain seq x y z
N MET A 1 13.97 11.28 -20.30
CA MET A 1 13.81 10.01 -19.56
C MET A 1 14.43 8.81 -20.33
N TRP A 2 15.56 9.01 -21.03
CA TRP A 2 16.20 8.01 -21.90
C TRP A 2 17.69 7.77 -21.53
N ARG A 3 18.14 8.28 -20.38
CA ARG A 3 19.52 8.09 -19.88
C ARG A 3 19.65 7.11 -18.72
N ILE A 4 18.54 6.69 -18.11
CA ILE A 4 18.54 5.73 -17.00
C ILE A 4 18.40 4.28 -17.54
N VAL A 5 17.81 4.11 -18.73
CA VAL A 5 17.65 2.80 -19.39
C VAL A 5 18.97 2.26 -19.96
N PHE A 6 19.93 3.13 -20.30
CA PHE A 6 21.23 2.70 -20.83
C PHE A 6 22.26 2.29 -19.75
N PHE A 7 22.03 2.65 -18.48
CA PHE A 7 22.91 2.23 -17.38
C PHE A 7 22.49 0.91 -16.72
N SER A 8 21.23 0.48 -16.88
CA SER A 8 20.79 -0.85 -16.42
C SER A 8 21.18 -1.94 -17.43
N LEU A 9 21.11 -1.67 -18.73
CA LEU A 9 21.46 -2.64 -19.78
C LEU A 9 22.96 -2.95 -19.89
N SER A 10 23.85 -2.08 -19.41
CA SER A 10 25.30 -2.35 -19.39
C SER A 10 25.75 -3.17 -18.17
N CYS A 11 24.97 -3.17 -17.08
CA CYS A 11 25.28 -3.97 -15.89
C CYS A 11 24.85 -5.44 -16.07
N ASP A 12 23.75 -5.67 -16.79
CA ASP A 12 23.25 -7.03 -17.08
C ASP A 12 24.11 -7.79 -18.10
N LEU A 13 24.80 -7.08 -19.01
CA LEU A 13 25.74 -7.69 -19.97
C LEU A 13 27.08 -8.10 -19.34
N VAL A 14 27.52 -7.42 -18.26
CA VAL A 14 28.73 -7.80 -17.52
C VAL A 14 28.48 -9.01 -16.61
N LEU A 15 27.26 -9.14 -16.06
CA LEU A 15 26.87 -10.29 -15.25
C LEU A 15 26.62 -11.56 -16.08
N ALA A 16 26.10 -11.44 -17.32
CA ALA A 16 25.93 -12.58 -18.23
C ALA A 16 27.27 -13.13 -18.79
N ALA A 17 28.29 -12.26 -18.96
CA ALA A 17 29.63 -12.67 -19.38
C ALA A 17 30.42 -13.37 -18.26
N ALA A 18 30.17 -13.01 -16.99
CA ALA A 18 30.74 -13.70 -15.84
C ALA A 18 30.11 -15.09 -15.62
N TYR A 19 28.79 -15.23 -15.86
CA TYR A 19 28.08 -16.50 -15.70
C TYR A 19 28.39 -17.53 -16.80
N SER A 20 28.71 -17.08 -18.02
CA SER A 20 29.09 -17.95 -19.15
C SER A 20 30.55 -18.44 -19.08
N ASN A 21 31.47 -17.65 -18.51
CA ASN A 21 32.85 -18.09 -18.28
C ASN A 21 32.99 -19.05 -17.08
N PHE A 22 32.12 -18.94 -16.07
CA PHE A 22 32.10 -19.91 -14.97
C PHE A 22 31.47 -21.26 -15.39
N ARG A 23 30.55 -21.25 -16.36
CA ARG A 23 29.94 -22.49 -16.91
C ARG A 23 30.85 -23.26 -17.86
N LYS A 24 31.83 -22.61 -18.51
CA LYS A 24 32.86 -23.28 -19.33
C LYS A 24 34.04 -23.87 -18.55
N SER A 25 34.24 -23.46 -17.29
CA SER A 25 35.28 -24.04 -16.43
C SER A 25 34.83 -25.32 -15.72
N MET A 26 33.52 -25.59 -15.69
CA MET A 26 32.93 -26.73 -14.98
C MET A 26 32.52 -27.91 -15.88
N ASP A 27 33.01 -27.92 -17.13
CA ASP A 27 32.83 -29.01 -18.11
C ASP A 27 34.15 -29.71 -18.49
N SER A 28 35.26 -29.48 -17.77
CA SER A 28 36.56 -30.10 -18.09
C SER A 28 37.25 -30.83 -16.92
N VAL A 29 36.48 -31.41 -15.99
CA VAL A 29 37.05 -32.35 -15.00
C VAL A 29 36.37 -33.69 -15.16
N GLY A 30 37.06 -34.60 -15.85
CA GLY A 30 36.56 -35.91 -16.23
C GLY A 30 36.07 -36.74 -15.05
N ARG A 31 34.84 -37.27 -15.18
CA ARG A 31 34.35 -38.41 -14.42
C ARG A 31 35.29 -39.60 -14.64
N LYS A 32 36.07 -40.00 -13.63
CA LYS A 32 36.51 -41.39 -13.51
C LYS A 32 35.41 -42.16 -12.79
N GLN A 33 34.71 -42.98 -13.56
CA GLN A 33 33.72 -43.94 -13.06
C GLN A 33 34.48 -45.12 -12.44
N TYR A 34 34.49 -45.23 -11.12
CA TYR A 34 35.03 -46.41 -10.43
C TYR A 34 33.89 -47.39 -10.17
N GLN A 35 34.00 -48.54 -10.80
CA GLN A 35 33.12 -49.69 -10.60
C GLN A 35 33.68 -50.47 -9.40
N VAL A 36 32.90 -50.57 -8.32
CA VAL A 36 33.30 -51.34 -7.13
C VAL A 36 33.06 -52.82 -7.42
N GLN A 37 34.14 -53.58 -7.64
CA GLN A 37 34.09 -55.04 -7.60
C GLN A 37 34.35 -55.51 -6.17
N HIS A 38 33.44 -56.31 -5.62
CA HIS A 38 33.67 -57.02 -4.36
C HIS A 38 34.70 -58.14 -4.60
N GLY A 39 35.94 -57.91 -4.16
CA GLY A 39 36.96 -58.95 -4.02
C GLY A 39 37.30 -59.14 -2.54
N SER A 40 37.49 -60.38 -2.11
CA SER A 40 37.92 -60.73 -0.75
C SER A 40 39.37 -60.26 -0.52
N CYS A 41 39.57 -59.23 0.30
CA CYS A 41 40.90 -58.81 0.73
C CYS A 41 41.52 -59.86 1.67
N SER A 42 42.65 -60.46 1.28
CA SER A 42 43.55 -61.17 2.19
C SER A 42 44.63 -60.20 2.69
N TYR A 43 44.89 -60.19 3.99
CA TYR A 43 46.04 -59.48 4.57
C TYR A 43 47.25 -60.42 4.66
N THR A 44 48.41 -59.95 4.22
CA THR A 44 49.72 -60.58 4.46
C THR A 44 50.47 -59.76 5.49
N PHE A 45 50.81 -60.37 6.61
CA PHE A 45 51.71 -59.79 7.61
C PHE A 45 53.16 -60.04 7.19
N LEU A 46 53.93 -58.98 6.97
CA LEU A 46 55.38 -59.05 6.87
C LEU A 46 55.95 -58.87 8.28
N LEU A 47 56.41 -59.97 8.88
CA LEU A 47 57.23 -59.96 10.09
C LEU A 47 58.67 -59.60 9.72
N PRO A 48 59.39 -58.76 10.49
CA PRO A 48 60.83 -58.60 10.36
C PRO A 48 61.51 -59.92 10.75
N GLU A 49 62.40 -60.41 9.88
CA GLU A 49 63.26 -61.55 10.19
C GLU A 49 64.21 -61.18 11.34
N THR A 50 64.23 -62.04 12.36
CA THR A 50 65.22 -62.01 13.44
C THR A 50 66.51 -62.67 12.95
N ASP A 51 67.61 -61.93 12.95
CA ASP A 51 68.94 -62.49 12.77
C ASP A 51 69.29 -63.46 13.92
N ASN A 52 69.60 -64.71 13.55
CA ASN A 52 70.44 -65.69 14.23
C ASN A 52 70.30 -65.90 15.75
N CYS A 53 69.53 -66.92 16.14
CA CYS A 53 69.90 -67.79 17.26
C CYS A 53 70.31 -69.17 16.72
N ARG A 54 71.60 -69.51 16.83
CA ARG A 54 72.08 -70.89 16.64
C ARG A 54 71.58 -71.77 17.78
N SER A 55 71.00 -72.91 17.44
CA SER A 55 70.68 -73.99 18.38
C SER A 55 71.38 -75.31 18.00
N SER A 56 71.60 -76.13 19.03
CA SER A 56 72.20 -77.48 19.11
C SER A 56 73.70 -77.47 19.43
N SER A 57 74.20 -78.12 20.48
CA SER A 57 73.77 -79.39 21.10
C SER A 57 74.29 -79.51 22.54
N SER A 58 73.56 -80.22 23.41
CA SER A 58 74.12 -80.93 24.57
C SER A 58 74.11 -82.42 24.20
N PRO A 59 75.10 -83.25 24.59
CA PRO A 59 75.17 -83.73 25.98
C PRO A 59 76.62 -83.95 26.49
N TYR A 60 76.82 -83.94 27.81
CA TYR A 60 77.53 -84.97 28.59
C TYR A 60 77.75 -84.46 30.02
N VAL A 61 77.13 -85.18 30.95
CA VAL A 61 77.38 -85.12 32.39
C VAL A 61 78.78 -85.66 32.68
N SER A 62 79.54 -85.00 33.54
CA SER A 62 80.61 -85.63 34.29
C SER A 62 80.65 -85.05 35.70
N ASN A 63 80.49 -85.96 36.66
CA ASN A 63 80.60 -85.74 38.09
C ASN A 63 82.00 -85.20 38.43
N ALA A 64 82.07 -84.11 39.20
CA ALA A 64 83.19 -83.88 40.10
C ALA A 64 82.77 -82.95 41.25
N VAL A 65 82.92 -83.49 42.44
CA VAL A 65 82.78 -82.91 43.77
C VAL A 65 83.81 -81.78 43.97
N GLN A 66 83.39 -80.56 44.34
CA GLN A 66 83.93 -79.81 45.50
C GLN A 66 83.54 -78.33 45.56
N ARG A 67 83.11 -77.95 46.78
CA ARG A 67 83.36 -76.70 47.51
C ARG A 67 82.41 -75.50 47.31
N ASP A 68 81.70 -75.27 48.40
CA ASP A 68 81.26 -73.99 48.97
C ASP A 68 81.92 -72.72 48.41
N ALA A 69 81.09 -71.83 47.84
CA ALA A 69 81.01 -70.35 48.04
C ALA A 69 80.45 -69.62 46.80
N PRO A 70 79.83 -68.43 46.94
CA PRO A 70 78.66 -68.05 47.75
C PRO A 70 77.40 -67.86 46.86
N LEU A 71 76.22 -67.76 47.47
CA LEU A 71 74.98 -67.36 46.79
C LEU A 71 75.13 -65.95 46.21
N ASP A 72 75.10 -65.82 44.88
CA ASP A 72 75.12 -64.53 44.18
C ASP A 72 73.72 -63.87 44.25
N TYR A 73 73.33 -63.50 45.47
CA TYR A 73 72.06 -62.82 45.77
C TYR A 73 71.94 -61.50 44.99
N ASP A 74 73.07 -60.86 44.64
CA ASP A 74 73.14 -59.54 44.02
C ASP A 74 72.71 -59.53 42.53
N ASP A 75 73.11 -60.51 41.69
CA ASP A 75 72.69 -60.58 40.26
C ASP A 75 71.19 -60.86 40.12
N SER A 76 70.66 -61.75 40.97
CA SER A 76 69.22 -62.07 40.97
C SER A 76 68.35 -60.88 41.39
N VAL A 77 68.81 -60.08 42.34
CA VAL A 77 68.16 -58.83 42.76
C VAL A 77 68.24 -57.76 41.67
N HIS A 78 69.37 -57.63 40.97
CA HIS A 78 69.50 -56.70 39.84
C HIS A 78 68.58 -57.06 38.67
N ARG A 79 68.46 -58.34 38.31
CA ARG A 79 67.51 -58.80 37.28
C ARG A 79 66.05 -58.51 37.65
N LEU A 80 65.69 -58.67 38.93
CA LEU A 80 64.36 -58.32 39.42
C LEU A 80 64.10 -56.81 39.35
N GLN A 81 65.07 -55.97 39.72
CA GLN A 81 64.98 -54.50 39.60
C GLN A 81 64.83 -54.05 38.12
N VAL A 82 65.54 -54.69 37.19
CA VAL A 82 65.40 -54.40 35.76
C VAL A 82 64.01 -54.79 35.24
N LEU A 83 63.49 -55.95 35.65
CA LEU A 83 62.14 -56.37 35.28
C LEU A 83 61.06 -55.47 35.89
N GLU A 84 61.24 -55.02 37.12
CA GLU A 84 60.36 -54.05 37.79
C GLU A 84 60.33 -52.73 37.01
N SER A 85 61.49 -52.19 36.63
CA SER A 85 61.59 -50.98 35.82
C SER A 85 60.94 -51.13 34.43
N ILE A 86 61.12 -52.27 33.77
CA ILE A 86 60.46 -52.56 32.49
C ILE A 86 58.95 -52.66 32.67
N MET A 87 58.48 -53.31 33.74
CA MET A 87 57.06 -53.45 34.05
C MET A 87 56.43 -52.09 34.38
N GLU A 88 57.11 -51.23 35.12
CA GLU A 88 56.70 -49.85 35.38
C GLU A 88 56.63 -49.01 34.09
N ASN A 89 57.63 -49.12 33.21
CA ASN A 89 57.61 -48.41 31.94
C ASN A 89 56.45 -48.92 31.05
N ASN A 90 56.25 -50.23 30.97
CA ASN A 90 55.16 -50.84 30.20
C ASN A 90 53.78 -50.45 30.74
N THR A 91 53.60 -50.41 32.06
CA THR A 91 52.33 -49.96 32.68
C THR A 91 52.08 -48.47 32.43
N GLN A 92 53.11 -47.62 32.47
CA GLN A 92 52.99 -46.21 32.07
C GLN A 92 52.63 -46.05 30.59
N TRP A 93 53.21 -46.85 29.70
CA TRP A 93 52.85 -46.87 28.28
C TRP A 93 51.40 -47.31 28.06
N LEU A 94 50.95 -48.38 28.72
CA LEU A 94 49.57 -48.84 28.63
C LEU A 94 48.58 -47.76 29.13
N MET A 95 48.90 -47.07 30.22
CA MET A 95 48.08 -45.95 30.72
C MET A 95 48.02 -44.78 29.71
N LYS A 96 49.13 -44.46 29.04
CA LYS A 96 49.16 -43.42 27.98
C LYS A 96 48.29 -43.82 26.79
N VAL A 97 48.40 -45.06 26.32
CA VAL A 97 47.60 -45.56 25.19
C VAL A 97 46.12 -45.59 25.55
N LEU A 98 45.77 -46.09 26.75
CA LEU A 98 44.38 -46.12 27.22
C LEU A 98 43.77 -44.71 27.30
N ASN A 99 44.53 -43.72 27.79
CA ASN A 99 44.07 -42.32 27.82
C ASN A 99 43.87 -41.76 26.40
N GLN A 100 44.78 -42.05 25.48
CA GLN A 100 44.62 -41.63 24.08
C GLN A 100 43.41 -42.30 23.42
N THR A 101 43.20 -43.60 23.61
CA THR A 101 42.05 -44.33 23.05
C THR A 101 40.73 -43.78 23.58
N THR A 102 40.61 -43.62 24.90
CA THR A 102 39.39 -43.07 25.53
C THR A 102 39.11 -41.62 25.07
N ARG A 103 40.15 -40.80 24.86
CA ARG A 103 40.00 -39.45 24.28
C ARG A 103 39.46 -39.51 22.85
N LEU A 104 39.99 -40.40 22.01
CA LEU A 104 39.54 -40.55 20.63
C LEU A 104 38.10 -41.06 20.55
N GLU A 105 37.72 -42.00 21.44
CA GLU A 105 36.34 -42.50 21.53
C GLU A 105 35.36 -41.38 21.90
N LEU A 106 35.71 -40.53 22.87
CA LEU A 106 34.88 -39.38 23.24
C LEU A 106 34.74 -38.38 22.09
N GLN A 107 35.83 -38.08 21.38
CA GLN A 107 35.79 -37.21 20.20
C GLN A 107 34.91 -37.79 19.09
N LEU A 108 35.00 -39.10 18.84
CA LEU A 108 34.19 -39.78 17.84
C LEU A 108 32.69 -39.70 18.18
N LEU A 109 32.32 -39.89 19.45
CA LEU A 109 30.95 -39.72 19.95
C LEU A 109 30.45 -38.29 19.77
N GLU A 110 31.28 -37.29 20.09
CA GLU A 110 30.93 -35.87 19.92
C GLU A 110 30.70 -35.53 18.43
N HIS A 111 31.59 -35.99 17.55
CA HIS A 111 31.41 -35.83 16.11
C HIS A 111 30.17 -36.55 15.58
N SER A 112 29.85 -37.75 16.07
CA SER A 112 28.63 -38.47 15.71
C SER A 112 27.37 -37.72 16.15
N LEU A 113 27.35 -37.14 17.35
CA LEU A 113 26.22 -36.33 17.81
C LEU A 113 26.05 -35.06 16.98
N SER A 114 27.16 -34.39 16.65
CA SER A 114 27.15 -33.17 15.83
C SER A 114 26.66 -33.44 14.40
N THR A 115 27.10 -34.55 13.79
CA THR A 115 26.65 -34.97 12.45
C THR A 115 25.16 -35.29 12.44
N ASN A 116 24.64 -36.05 13.41
CA ASN A 116 23.20 -36.31 13.54
C ASN A 116 22.37 -35.01 13.66
N LYS A 117 22.89 -34.01 14.39
CA LYS A 117 22.23 -32.71 14.53
C LYS A 117 22.19 -31.96 13.19
N LEU A 118 23.28 -31.97 12.43
CA LEU A 118 23.35 -31.35 11.11
C LEU A 118 22.42 -32.05 10.11
N GLU A 119 22.36 -33.38 10.12
CA GLU A 119 21.44 -34.15 9.26
C GLU A 119 19.99 -33.78 9.51
N LYS A 120 19.58 -33.62 10.78
CA LYS A 120 18.25 -33.16 11.12
C LYS A 120 17.96 -31.75 10.59
N GLN A 121 18.92 -30.82 10.75
CA GLN A 121 18.78 -29.46 10.24
C GLN A 121 18.64 -29.43 8.70
N ILE A 122 19.41 -30.25 7.99
CA ILE A 122 19.31 -30.38 6.53
C ILE A 122 17.93 -30.90 6.12
N LEU A 123 17.39 -31.88 6.85
CA LEU A 123 16.06 -32.42 6.58
C LEU A 123 14.95 -31.36 6.78
N ASP A 124 15.04 -30.59 7.86
CA ASP A 124 14.11 -29.49 8.14
C ASP A 124 14.17 -28.41 7.05
N GLN A 125 15.39 -27.99 6.67
CA GLN A 125 15.60 -27.01 5.59
C GLN A 125 15.10 -27.54 4.24
N THR A 126 15.30 -28.82 3.94
CA THR A 126 14.81 -29.44 2.69
C THR A 126 13.28 -29.42 2.63
N SER A 127 12.62 -29.70 3.75
CA SER A 127 11.16 -29.61 3.87
C SER A 127 10.65 -28.17 3.66
N GLU A 128 11.34 -27.16 4.19
CA GLU A 128 11.00 -25.75 3.94
C GLU A 128 11.19 -25.35 2.48
N ILE A 129 12.28 -25.78 1.85
CA ILE A 129 12.54 -25.52 0.42
C ILE A 129 11.42 -26.11 -0.44
N ASN A 130 11.00 -27.35 -0.17
CA ASN A 130 9.90 -27.97 -0.92
C ASN A 130 8.59 -27.17 -0.76
N LYS A 131 8.27 -26.73 0.46
CA LYS A 131 7.09 -25.87 0.71
C LYS A 131 7.17 -24.53 -0.03
N LEU A 132 8.37 -23.95 -0.15
CA LEU A 132 8.59 -22.71 -0.91
C LEU A 132 8.47 -22.96 -2.41
N GLN A 133 8.97 -24.08 -2.92
CA GLN A 133 8.84 -24.47 -4.33
C GLN A 133 7.36 -24.64 -4.73
N ASP A 134 6.55 -25.31 -3.89
CA ASP A 134 5.11 -25.46 -4.14
C ASP A 134 4.40 -24.10 -4.18
N LYS A 135 4.73 -23.21 -3.24
CA LYS A 135 4.19 -21.84 -3.22
C LYS A 135 4.61 -21.04 -4.45
N ASN A 136 5.87 -21.15 -4.88
CA ASN A 136 6.35 -20.46 -6.07
C ASN A 136 5.64 -20.97 -7.32
N SER A 137 5.48 -22.29 -7.48
CA SER A 137 4.73 -22.88 -8.60
C SER A 137 3.27 -22.39 -8.64
N PHE A 138 2.62 -22.28 -7.48
CA PHE A 138 1.27 -21.73 -7.38
C PHE A 138 1.21 -20.25 -7.79
N LEU A 139 2.19 -19.45 -7.33
CA LEU A 139 2.27 -18.03 -7.67
C LEU A 139 2.53 -17.82 -9.16
N GLU A 140 3.45 -18.58 -9.76
CA GLU A 140 3.73 -18.56 -11.20
C GLU A 140 2.46 -18.84 -12.01
N LYS A 141 1.69 -19.88 -11.65
CA LYS A 141 0.42 -20.18 -12.31
C LYS A 141 -0.59 -19.03 -12.18
N LYS A 142 -0.64 -18.38 -11.02
CA LYS A 142 -1.55 -17.25 -10.80
C LYS A 142 -1.12 -16.01 -11.60
N VAL A 143 0.19 -15.79 -11.76
CA VAL A 143 0.71 -14.70 -12.61
C VAL A 143 0.33 -14.94 -14.06
N LEU A 144 0.50 -16.17 -14.59
CA LEU A 144 0.09 -16.51 -15.94
C LEU A 144 -1.43 -16.30 -16.17
N ASP A 145 -2.28 -16.75 -15.25
CA ASP A 145 -3.74 -16.52 -15.35
C ASP A 145 -4.11 -15.02 -15.31
N MET A 146 -3.37 -14.21 -14.55
CA MET A 146 -3.56 -12.75 -14.56
C MET A 146 -3.08 -12.10 -15.86
N GLU A 147 -1.96 -12.55 -16.42
CA GLU A 147 -1.45 -12.09 -17.71
C GLU A 147 -2.43 -12.39 -18.84
N ASP A 148 -2.96 -13.62 -18.90
CA ASP A 148 -3.97 -14.01 -19.88
C ASP A 148 -5.23 -13.14 -19.77
N LYS A 149 -5.72 -12.91 -18.54
CA LYS A 149 -6.86 -12.01 -18.29
C LYS A 149 -6.57 -10.57 -18.71
N HIS A 150 -5.37 -10.06 -18.47
CA HIS A 150 -4.97 -8.72 -18.88
C HIS A 150 -4.91 -8.60 -20.41
N ILE A 151 -4.42 -9.61 -21.12
CA ILE A 151 -4.38 -9.63 -22.58
C ILE A 151 -5.81 -9.53 -23.15
N VAL A 152 -6.75 -10.34 -22.63
CA VAL A 152 -8.16 -10.29 -23.07
C VAL A 152 -8.79 -8.92 -22.79
N GLN A 153 -8.54 -8.34 -21.61
CA GLN A 153 -9.06 -7.00 -21.27
C GLN A 153 -8.48 -5.90 -22.16
N LEU A 154 -7.17 -5.96 -22.46
CA LEU A 154 -6.53 -4.99 -23.36
C LEU A 154 -7.11 -5.06 -24.77
N GLN A 155 -7.41 -6.26 -25.25
CA GLN A 155 -8.04 -6.46 -26.55
C GLN A 155 -9.46 -5.87 -26.58
N SER A 156 -10.27 -6.13 -25.54
CA SER A 156 -11.61 -5.54 -25.39
C SER A 156 -11.58 -4.00 -25.35
N ILE A 157 -10.65 -3.41 -24.58
CA ILE A 157 -10.50 -1.95 -24.49
C ILE A 157 -10.07 -1.36 -25.85
N LYS A 158 -9.22 -2.07 -26.59
CA LYS A 158 -8.79 -1.64 -27.93
C LYS A 158 -9.98 -1.62 -28.89
N GLU A 159 -10.83 -2.64 -28.86
CA GLU A 159 -12.05 -2.70 -29.68
C GLU A 159 -13.02 -1.55 -29.33
N GLU A 160 -13.24 -1.28 -28.05
CA GLU A 160 -14.05 -0.14 -27.60
C GLU A 160 -13.46 1.21 -28.03
N LYS A 161 -12.13 1.37 -27.93
CA LYS A 161 -11.44 2.56 -28.40
C LYS A 161 -11.67 2.76 -29.90
N ASP A 162 -11.53 1.71 -30.70
CA ASP A 162 -11.71 1.80 -32.16
C ASP A 162 -13.16 2.18 -32.51
N GLN A 163 -14.16 1.63 -31.78
CA GLN A 163 -15.56 2.03 -31.92
C GLN A 163 -15.80 3.50 -31.56
N LEU A 164 -15.25 3.97 -30.44
CA LEU A 164 -15.36 5.36 -30.02
C LEU A 164 -14.69 6.30 -31.02
N GLN A 165 -13.55 5.91 -31.60
CA GLN A 165 -12.86 6.72 -32.59
C GLN A 165 -13.67 6.87 -33.88
N VAL A 166 -14.42 5.83 -34.28
CA VAL A 166 -15.40 5.92 -35.38
C VAL A 166 -16.55 6.85 -35.00
N LEU A 167 -17.07 6.79 -33.77
CA LEU A 167 -18.16 7.65 -33.33
C LEU A 167 -17.74 9.13 -33.28
N VAL A 168 -16.55 9.42 -32.77
CA VAL A 168 -15.99 10.78 -32.71
C VAL A 168 -15.78 11.34 -34.12
N SER A 169 -15.25 10.55 -35.06
CA SER A 169 -15.10 11.02 -36.44
C SER A 169 -16.45 11.32 -37.10
N LYS A 170 -17.48 10.53 -36.81
CA LYS A 170 -18.86 10.80 -37.24
C LYS A 170 -19.46 12.04 -36.58
N GLN A 171 -19.19 12.29 -35.30
CA GLN A 171 -19.64 13.51 -34.63
C GLN A 171 -18.97 14.75 -35.22
N ASN A 172 -17.66 14.69 -35.50
CA ASN A 172 -16.94 15.81 -36.10
C ASN A 172 -17.52 16.20 -37.47
N SER A 173 -17.86 15.23 -38.33
CA SER A 173 -18.48 15.55 -39.62
C SER A 173 -19.86 16.16 -39.48
N ILE A 174 -20.65 15.76 -38.47
CA ILE A 174 -21.95 16.38 -38.16
C ILE A 174 -21.77 17.81 -37.65
N ILE A 175 -20.77 18.05 -36.78
CA ILE A 175 -20.48 19.39 -36.25
C ILE A 175 -20.08 20.33 -37.39
N GLU A 176 -19.19 19.90 -38.30
CA GLU A 176 -18.80 20.69 -39.47
C GLU A 176 -20.00 21.06 -40.35
N GLU A 177 -20.96 20.15 -40.52
CA GLU A 177 -22.20 20.41 -41.26
C GLU A 177 -23.10 21.42 -40.52
N LEU A 178 -23.27 21.25 -39.20
CA LEU A 178 -24.06 22.18 -38.38
C LEU A 178 -23.46 23.58 -38.34
N GLU A 179 -22.13 23.71 -38.29
CA GLU A 179 -21.44 25.00 -38.36
C GLU A 179 -21.72 25.71 -39.68
N ARG A 180 -21.69 24.99 -40.82
CA ARG A 180 -22.05 25.56 -42.13
C ARG A 180 -23.50 26.05 -42.15
N GLN A 181 -24.42 25.28 -41.58
CA GLN A 181 -25.84 25.67 -41.49
C GLN A 181 -26.04 26.89 -40.60
N LEU A 182 -25.35 26.96 -39.45
CA LEU A 182 -25.43 28.08 -38.53
C LEU A 182 -24.89 29.38 -39.15
N VAL A 183 -23.76 29.32 -39.86
CA VAL A 183 -23.21 30.48 -40.58
C VAL A 183 -24.22 31.01 -41.60
N THR A 184 -24.82 30.11 -42.38
CA THR A 184 -25.85 30.47 -43.38
C THR A 184 -27.08 31.10 -42.73
N ALA A 185 -27.57 30.52 -41.63
CA ALA A 185 -28.71 31.08 -40.88
C ALA A 185 -28.40 32.45 -40.26
N THR A 186 -27.17 32.65 -39.77
CA THR A 186 -26.74 33.92 -39.17
C THR A 186 -26.66 35.05 -40.21
N VAL A 187 -26.17 34.75 -41.42
CA VAL A 187 -26.16 35.72 -42.53
C VAL A 187 -27.58 36.09 -42.95
N ASN A 188 -28.50 35.13 -43.00
CA ASN A 188 -29.91 35.41 -43.30
C ASN A 188 -30.57 36.26 -42.20
N ASN A 189 -30.26 35.99 -40.93
CA ASN A 189 -30.80 36.74 -39.80
C ASN A 189 -30.27 38.18 -39.76
N SER A 190 -28.99 38.41 -40.06
CA SER A 190 -28.44 39.78 -40.16
C SER A 190 -29.05 40.57 -41.32
N ALA A 191 -29.34 39.92 -42.46
CA ALA A 191 -30.08 40.53 -43.55
C ALA A 191 -31.51 40.91 -43.13
N LEU A 192 -32.20 40.04 -42.39
CA LEU A 192 -33.53 40.33 -41.83
C LEU A 192 -33.49 41.44 -40.78
N GLN A 193 -32.49 41.46 -39.89
CA GLN A 193 -32.28 42.54 -38.93
C GLN A 193 -32.03 43.88 -39.62
N LYS A 194 -31.30 43.89 -40.73
CA LYS A 194 -31.09 45.10 -41.53
C LYS A 194 -32.41 45.60 -42.13
N GLN A 195 -33.22 44.71 -42.69
CA GLN A 195 -34.56 45.07 -43.17
C GLN A 195 -35.47 45.58 -42.04
N GLN A 196 -35.39 44.97 -40.86
CA GLN A 196 -36.13 45.41 -39.67
C GLN A 196 -35.66 46.80 -39.22
N HIS A 197 -34.34 47.06 -39.27
CA HIS A 197 -33.75 48.36 -38.91
C HIS A 197 -34.23 49.46 -39.86
N ASP A 198 -34.16 49.23 -41.17
CA ASP A 198 -34.64 50.16 -42.20
C ASP A 198 -36.15 50.45 -42.02
N LEU A 199 -36.94 49.43 -41.68
CA LEU A 199 -38.36 49.61 -41.35
C LEU A 199 -38.57 50.41 -40.06
N THR A 200 -37.78 50.16 -39.01
CA THR A 200 -37.85 50.98 -37.79
C THR A 200 -37.38 52.41 -38.00
N GLU A 201 -36.39 52.69 -38.86
CA GLU A 201 -35.98 54.06 -39.20
C GLU A 201 -37.08 54.80 -39.95
N THR A 202 -37.74 54.15 -40.91
CA THR A 202 -38.88 54.77 -41.61
C THR A 202 -40.03 55.06 -40.65
N VAL A 203 -40.31 54.15 -39.70
CA VAL A 203 -41.30 54.36 -38.63
C VAL A 203 -40.85 55.44 -37.63
N HIS A 204 -39.56 55.51 -37.26
CA HIS A 204 -39.03 56.55 -36.38
C HIS A 204 -39.07 57.92 -37.06
N SER A 205 -38.78 58.01 -38.35
CA SER A 205 -38.92 59.24 -39.14
C SER A 205 -40.37 59.74 -39.13
N LEU A 206 -41.34 58.82 -39.30
CA LEU A 206 -42.76 59.12 -39.17
C LEU A 206 -43.17 59.54 -37.75
N LEU A 207 -42.64 58.88 -36.71
CA LEU A 207 -42.87 59.24 -35.30
C LEU A 207 -42.25 60.58 -34.92
N THR A 208 -41.07 60.91 -35.48
CA THR A 208 -40.37 62.17 -35.21
C THR A 208 -41.08 63.36 -35.88
N MET A 209 -41.79 63.11 -37.00
CA MET A 209 -42.74 64.10 -37.55
C MET A 209 -43.97 64.31 -36.67
N ILE A 210 -44.31 63.36 -35.79
CA ILE A 210 -45.49 63.43 -34.89
C ILE A 210 -45.10 63.95 -33.49
N ALA A 211 -43.87 63.72 -33.03
CA ALA A 211 -43.44 63.99 -31.66
C ALA A 211 -42.67 65.31 -31.49
N THR A 212 -43.27 66.45 -31.86
CA THR A 212 -42.96 67.74 -31.21
C THR A 212 -43.81 67.87 -29.95
N SER A 213 -43.48 67.17 -28.88
CA SER A 213 -43.84 67.54 -27.50
C SER A 213 -43.36 66.52 -26.47
N SER A 214 -42.85 67.05 -25.36
CA SER A 214 -42.65 66.44 -24.04
C SER A 214 -41.59 65.34 -23.86
N SER A 215 -40.48 65.77 -23.26
CA SER A 215 -39.63 65.00 -22.35
C SER A 215 -40.43 64.43 -21.16
N ALA A 216 -40.08 63.22 -20.73
CA ALA A 216 -39.65 62.93 -19.35
C ALA A 216 -39.18 61.48 -19.22
N LYS A 217 -37.93 61.30 -18.80
CA LYS A 217 -37.41 60.04 -18.26
C LYS A 217 -37.87 59.91 -16.80
N ASN A 218 -38.20 58.70 -16.36
CA ASN A 218 -38.00 58.30 -14.97
C ASN A 218 -37.76 56.80 -14.87
N SER A 219 -36.58 56.45 -14.36
CA SER A 219 -36.18 55.10 -13.96
C SER A 219 -36.43 54.94 -12.47
N PHE A 220 -37.30 53.99 -12.11
CA PHE A 220 -37.43 53.50 -10.73
C PHE A 220 -36.54 52.27 -10.57
N ALA A 221 -35.46 52.41 -9.78
CA ALA A 221 -34.71 51.28 -9.26
C ALA A 221 -35.38 50.83 -7.96
N ALA A 222 -36.00 49.65 -7.98
CA ALA A 222 -36.47 49.00 -6.78
C ALA A 222 -35.25 48.52 -5.98
N LYS A 223 -35.21 48.87 -4.69
CA LYS A 223 -34.35 48.19 -3.71
C LYS A 223 -34.93 46.79 -3.52
N GLU A 224 -34.32 45.77 -4.11
CA GLU A 224 -34.48 44.39 -3.64
C GLU A 224 -33.80 44.29 -2.27
N GLU A 225 -34.56 43.97 -1.23
CA GLU A 225 -33.99 43.46 0.02
C GLU A 225 -33.25 42.17 -0.33
N GLN A 226 -31.93 42.20 -0.21
CA GLN A 226 -31.07 41.06 -0.48
C GLN A 226 -31.32 40.00 0.59
N ILE A 227 -32.17 39.02 0.29
CA ILE A 227 -32.45 37.87 1.15
C ILE A 227 -31.15 37.07 1.28
N THR A 228 -30.59 37.01 2.50
CA THR A 228 -29.40 36.22 2.81
C THR A 228 -29.81 34.89 3.41
N PHE A 229 -29.08 33.83 3.05
CA PHE A 229 -29.34 32.47 3.55
C PHE A 229 -28.13 32.00 4.35
N ARG A 230 -28.36 31.47 5.55
CA ARG A 230 -27.27 30.94 6.37
C ARG A 230 -26.87 29.53 5.92
N ASP A 231 -27.84 28.72 5.52
CA ASP A 231 -27.63 27.36 5.02
C ASP A 231 -28.67 26.98 3.96
N CYS A 232 -28.53 25.76 3.43
CA CYS A 232 -29.43 25.25 2.40
C CYS A 232 -30.83 24.93 2.92
N ALA A 233 -31.02 24.78 4.25
CA ALA A 233 -32.35 24.60 4.82
C ALA A 233 -33.14 25.91 4.77
N ASP A 234 -32.50 27.05 5.04
CA ASP A 234 -33.10 28.37 4.89
C ASP A 234 -33.43 28.66 3.42
N VAL A 235 -32.53 28.30 2.50
CA VAL A 235 -32.80 28.35 1.03
C VAL A 235 -34.05 27.52 0.70
N PHE A 236 -34.12 26.27 1.15
CA PHE A 236 -35.25 25.39 0.86
C PHE A 236 -36.57 25.94 1.41
N ARG A 237 -36.58 26.42 2.66
CA ARG A 237 -37.76 27.03 3.31
C ARG A 237 -38.23 28.31 2.62
N SER A 238 -37.34 29.02 1.92
CA SER A 238 -37.71 30.18 1.11
C SER A 238 -38.46 29.82 -0.20
N GLY A 239 -38.59 28.53 -0.50
CA GLY A 239 -39.28 28.02 -1.69
C GLY A 239 -38.35 27.61 -2.83
N LEU A 240 -37.03 27.79 -2.67
CA LEU A 240 -36.02 27.38 -3.65
C LEU A 240 -35.69 25.90 -3.46
N THR A 241 -36.39 25.04 -4.20
CA THR A 241 -36.39 23.57 -4.01
C THR A 241 -35.61 22.79 -5.08
N THR A 242 -34.81 23.46 -5.91
CA THR A 242 -33.99 22.84 -6.96
C THR A 242 -32.56 22.63 -6.46
N SER A 243 -31.97 21.46 -6.70
CA SER A 243 -30.58 21.23 -6.34
C SER A 243 -29.62 22.09 -7.18
N GLY A 244 -28.62 22.70 -6.55
CA GLY A 244 -27.74 23.63 -7.25
C GLY A 244 -26.80 24.40 -6.33
N ILE A 245 -26.07 25.33 -6.91
CA ILE A 245 -25.18 26.22 -6.15
C ILE A 245 -25.97 27.42 -5.65
N TYR A 246 -25.89 27.66 -4.35
CA TYR A 246 -26.44 28.84 -3.70
C TYR A 246 -25.35 29.61 -2.96
N THR A 247 -25.57 30.92 -2.82
CA THR A 247 -24.72 31.78 -2.00
C THR A 247 -25.25 31.76 -0.57
N LEU A 248 -24.38 31.39 0.37
CA LEU A 248 -24.65 31.36 1.80
C LEU A 248 -23.83 32.46 2.49
N THR A 249 -24.38 33.03 3.54
CA THR A 249 -23.75 34.10 4.32
C THR A 249 -23.24 33.54 5.65
N PHE A 250 -22.02 33.92 6.03
CA PHE A 250 -21.45 33.57 7.32
C PHE A 250 -22.30 34.10 8.48
N PRO A 251 -22.47 33.33 9.57
CA PRO A 251 -23.18 33.82 10.75
C PRO A 251 -22.54 35.10 11.30
N ASN A 252 -23.36 36.12 11.57
CA ASN A 252 -22.91 37.41 12.13
C ASN A 252 -21.84 38.16 11.29
N SER A 253 -21.75 37.87 9.99
CA SER A 253 -20.81 38.50 9.06
C SER A 253 -21.51 38.81 7.73
N THR A 254 -20.90 39.65 6.90
CA THR A 254 -21.30 39.88 5.50
C THR A 254 -20.49 39.04 4.51
N GLU A 255 -19.58 38.20 5.01
CA GLU A 255 -18.81 37.27 4.18
C GLU A 255 -19.75 36.22 3.58
N GLU A 256 -19.53 35.89 2.31
CA GLU A 256 -20.35 34.95 1.55
C GLU A 256 -19.51 33.77 1.07
N THR A 257 -20.12 32.59 1.02
CA THR A 257 -19.54 31.38 0.42
C THR A 257 -20.55 30.71 -0.52
N LYS A 258 -20.05 29.99 -1.52
CA LYS A 258 -20.90 29.22 -2.44
C LYS A 258 -20.91 27.76 -2.02
N ALA A 259 -22.10 27.22 -1.80
CA ALA A 259 -22.28 25.82 -1.43
C ALA A 259 -23.24 25.12 -2.39
N TYR A 260 -23.03 23.81 -2.58
CA TYR A 260 -23.99 22.97 -3.27
C TYR A 260 -25.09 22.54 -2.31
N CYS A 261 -26.32 22.90 -2.63
CA CYS A 261 -27.50 22.49 -1.90
C CYS A 261 -28.16 21.29 -2.59
N ASP A 262 -28.27 20.19 -1.86
CA ASP A 262 -29.08 19.04 -2.28
C ASP A 262 -30.50 19.24 -1.72
N MET A 263 -31.43 19.54 -2.63
CA MET A 263 -32.82 19.84 -2.33
C MET A 263 -33.76 18.66 -2.57
N GLU A 264 -33.23 17.53 -3.05
CA GLU A 264 -34.03 16.38 -3.49
C GLU A 264 -33.87 15.19 -2.55
N THR A 265 -32.65 14.92 -2.10
CA THR A 265 -32.35 13.72 -1.32
C THR A 265 -32.92 13.82 0.09
N GLY A 266 -33.77 12.85 0.49
CA GLY A 266 -34.21 12.70 1.88
C GLY A 266 -34.91 13.94 2.46
N GLY A 267 -35.72 14.62 1.63
CA GLY A 267 -36.48 15.81 2.00
C GLY A 267 -35.77 17.14 1.75
N GLY A 268 -34.56 17.13 1.18
CA GLY A 268 -33.86 18.36 0.77
C GLY A 268 -33.27 19.18 1.91
N GLY A 269 -32.85 20.41 1.61
CA GLY A 269 -32.27 21.35 2.57
C GLY A 269 -30.86 20.98 3.05
N TRP A 270 -30.12 20.15 2.30
CA TRP A 270 -28.79 19.69 2.69
C TRP A 270 -27.70 20.60 2.16
N THR A 271 -26.83 21.11 3.06
CA THR A 271 -25.61 21.82 2.68
C THR A 271 -24.46 20.84 2.52
N THR A 272 -23.94 20.70 1.30
CA THR A 272 -22.80 19.83 1.02
C THR A 272 -21.51 20.50 1.52
N ILE A 273 -20.80 19.81 2.42
CA ILE A 273 -19.52 20.30 2.99
C ILE A 273 -18.30 19.62 2.37
N GLN A 274 -18.49 18.44 1.79
CA GLN A 274 -17.46 17.70 1.05
C GLN A 274 -18.11 16.85 -0.04
N ARG A 275 -17.47 16.79 -1.21
CA ARG A 275 -17.85 15.86 -2.28
C ARG A 275 -16.61 15.30 -2.99
N ARG A 276 -16.63 13.99 -3.25
CA ARG A 276 -15.68 13.25 -4.10
C ARG A 276 -16.46 12.40 -5.09
N GLU A 277 -16.04 12.34 -6.35
CA GLU A 277 -16.73 11.58 -7.40
C GLU A 277 -15.87 11.16 -8.60
N ASP A 278 -14.75 11.85 -8.87
CA ASP A 278 -13.97 11.65 -10.09
C ASP A 278 -12.45 11.82 -9.94
N GLY A 279 -11.98 12.34 -8.81
CA GLY A 279 -10.56 12.62 -8.55
C GLY A 279 -10.01 13.85 -9.27
N SER A 280 -10.87 14.75 -9.75
CA SER A 280 -10.49 15.98 -10.46
C SER A 280 -9.79 17.02 -9.58
N VAL A 281 -10.02 16.97 -8.26
CA VAL A 281 -9.46 17.94 -7.30
C VAL A 281 -8.43 17.26 -6.41
N ASP A 282 -7.28 17.89 -6.26
CA ASP A 282 -6.26 17.51 -5.29
C ASP A 282 -6.72 17.87 -3.86
N PHE A 283 -6.75 16.88 -2.97
CA PHE A 283 -7.13 17.05 -1.56
C PHE A 283 -5.91 17.12 -0.63
N GLN A 284 -4.68 17.00 -1.13
CA GLN A 284 -3.45 17.16 -0.33
C GLN A 284 -3.14 18.65 -0.11
N ARG A 285 -4.06 19.35 0.54
CA ARG A 285 -4.07 20.80 0.77
C ARG A 285 -3.53 21.18 2.15
N THR A 286 -3.20 22.46 2.30
CA THR A 286 -2.70 23.09 3.53
C THR A 286 -3.81 23.34 4.55
N TRP A 287 -3.43 23.66 5.79
CA TRP A 287 -4.35 24.09 6.84
C TRP A 287 -5.22 25.27 6.38
N LYS A 288 -4.58 26.28 5.80
CA LYS A 288 -5.25 27.49 5.31
C LYS A 288 -6.29 27.16 4.23
N GLU A 289 -5.97 26.28 3.30
CA GLU A 289 -6.91 25.84 2.25
C GLU A 289 -8.08 25.05 2.84
N TYR A 290 -7.86 24.13 3.79
CA TYR A 290 -8.95 23.43 4.47
C TYR A 290 -9.81 24.36 5.34
N LYS A 291 -9.20 25.41 5.91
CA LYS A 291 -9.91 26.45 6.66
C LYS A 291 -10.91 27.22 5.77
N VAL A 292 -10.43 27.74 4.64
CA VAL A 292 -11.24 28.62 3.76
C VAL A 292 -12.08 27.87 2.73
N GLY A 293 -11.72 26.63 2.42
CA GLY A 293 -12.36 25.81 1.38
C GLY A 293 -11.60 25.82 0.05
N PHE A 294 -11.85 24.80 -0.77
CA PHE A 294 -11.24 24.62 -2.09
C PHE A 294 -12.07 23.71 -2.99
N GLY A 295 -11.77 23.70 -4.29
CA GLY A 295 -12.50 22.93 -5.29
C GLY A 295 -13.68 23.72 -5.89
N ASN A 296 -14.59 23.01 -6.54
CA ASN A 296 -15.76 23.61 -7.17
C ASN A 296 -17.05 23.01 -6.58
N PRO A 297 -17.97 23.82 -6.02
CA PRO A 297 -19.25 23.33 -5.52
C PRO A 297 -20.05 22.50 -6.54
N SER A 298 -19.87 22.71 -7.85
CA SER A 298 -20.51 21.87 -8.89
C SER A 298 -19.96 20.44 -8.97
N GLY A 299 -18.80 20.15 -8.37
CA GLY A 299 -18.12 18.86 -8.42
C GLY A 299 -17.38 18.55 -7.12
N GLU A 300 -16.13 18.11 -7.19
CA GLU A 300 -15.33 17.84 -5.99
C GLU A 300 -14.91 19.13 -5.26
N HIS A 301 -15.15 19.17 -3.95
CA HIS A 301 -14.81 20.33 -3.12
C HIS A 301 -14.77 19.99 -1.63
N TRP A 302 -14.18 20.93 -0.88
CA TRP A 302 -14.28 21.08 0.56
C TRP A 302 -14.79 22.49 0.87
N LEU A 303 -15.90 22.63 1.59
CA LEU A 303 -16.57 23.92 1.78
C LEU A 303 -15.75 24.90 2.65
N GLY A 304 -14.97 24.38 3.60
CA GLY A 304 -14.14 25.18 4.51
C GLY A 304 -14.50 24.96 5.98
N ASN A 305 -13.50 24.69 6.81
CA ASN A 305 -13.68 24.40 8.23
C ASN A 305 -14.25 25.58 9.01
N GLU A 306 -13.84 26.81 8.66
CA GLU A 306 -14.28 28.02 9.37
C GLU A 306 -15.80 28.20 9.23
N PHE A 307 -16.30 28.14 7.99
CA PHE A 307 -17.74 28.26 7.73
C PHE A 307 -18.53 27.16 8.44
N VAL A 308 -18.09 25.90 8.32
CA VAL A 308 -18.78 24.76 8.96
C VAL A 308 -18.75 24.86 10.48
N SER A 309 -17.64 25.31 11.08
CA SER A 309 -17.53 25.55 12.52
C SER A 309 -18.49 26.63 12.98
N GLN A 310 -18.48 27.80 12.34
CA GLN A 310 -19.39 28.89 12.72
C GLN A 310 -20.85 28.47 12.59
N LEU A 311 -21.20 27.79 11.50
CA LEU A 311 -22.57 27.33 11.22
C LEU A 311 -23.03 26.31 12.27
N THR A 312 -22.25 25.26 12.51
CA THR A 312 -22.62 24.15 13.41
C THR A 312 -22.61 24.50 14.90
N ASN A 313 -22.04 25.65 15.28
CA ASN A 313 -22.14 26.18 16.65
C ASN A 313 -23.34 27.13 16.86
N GLN A 314 -24.06 27.55 15.81
CA GLN A 314 -25.28 28.38 15.98
C GLN A 314 -26.48 27.56 16.44
N GLN A 315 -26.60 26.33 15.94
CA GLN A 315 -27.72 25.43 16.22
C GLN A 315 -27.26 23.99 16.01
N ARG A 316 -28.10 23.02 16.40
CA ARG A 316 -27.77 21.60 16.26
C ARG A 316 -27.94 21.15 14.82
N TYR A 317 -26.86 20.64 14.21
CA TYR A 317 -26.90 20.02 12.88
C TYR A 317 -26.78 18.49 12.96
N VAL A 318 -27.43 17.82 12.02
CA VAL A 318 -27.17 16.42 11.69
C VAL A 318 -26.12 16.36 10.57
N LEU A 319 -25.27 15.33 10.59
CA LEU A 319 -24.31 15.05 9.51
C LEU A 319 -24.70 13.76 8.82
N LYS A 320 -24.96 13.82 7.51
CA LYS A 320 -25.15 12.66 6.65
C LYS A 320 -23.93 12.48 5.76
N ILE A 321 -23.39 11.26 5.76
CA ILE A 321 -22.28 10.85 4.90
C ILE A 321 -22.82 9.78 3.98
N HIS A 322 -22.90 10.09 2.69
CA HIS A 322 -23.29 9.15 1.64
C HIS A 322 -22.05 8.62 0.92
N LEU A 323 -22.03 7.31 0.63
CA LEU A 323 -20.86 6.60 0.11
C LEU A 323 -21.30 5.69 -1.04
N ARG A 324 -20.49 5.65 -2.11
CA ARG A 324 -20.68 4.75 -3.26
C ARG A 324 -19.40 3.98 -3.55
N ASP A 325 -19.52 2.67 -3.78
CA ASP A 325 -18.41 1.81 -4.17
C ASP A 325 -18.29 1.66 -5.70
N TRP A 326 -17.27 0.95 -6.17
CA TRP A 326 -17.04 0.73 -7.60
C TRP A 326 -17.93 -0.36 -8.20
N GLU A 327 -18.64 -1.12 -7.36
CA GLU A 327 -19.56 -2.19 -7.76
C GLU A 327 -21.01 -1.68 -7.88
N GLY A 328 -21.26 -0.40 -7.61
CA GLY A 328 -22.58 0.24 -7.70
C GLY A 328 -23.40 0.17 -6.42
N ASN A 329 -22.83 -0.31 -5.32
CA ASN A 329 -23.50 -0.31 -4.02
C ASN A 329 -23.37 1.06 -3.34
N GLU A 330 -24.39 1.41 -2.57
CA GLU A 330 -24.46 2.65 -1.81
C GLU A 330 -24.74 2.36 -0.34
N ALA A 331 -24.19 3.21 0.52
CA ALA A 331 -24.44 3.17 1.95
C ALA A 331 -24.33 4.58 2.55
N TYR A 332 -24.88 4.76 3.74
CA TYR A 332 -24.77 6.04 4.44
C TYR A 332 -24.54 5.88 5.94
N SER A 333 -23.92 6.88 6.55
CA SER A 333 -23.89 7.10 8.00
C SER A 333 -24.59 8.42 8.31
N LEU A 334 -25.46 8.44 9.31
CA LEU A 334 -26.14 9.63 9.80
C LEU A 334 -25.80 9.83 11.28
N TYR A 335 -25.32 11.02 11.64
CA TYR A 335 -25.05 11.42 13.02
C TYR A 335 -26.08 12.46 13.43
N GLU A 336 -26.81 12.19 14.52
CA GLU A 336 -27.84 13.06 15.06
C GLU A 336 -27.33 14.40 15.61
N HIS A 337 -26.03 14.50 15.89
CA HIS A 337 -25.40 15.76 16.30
C HIS A 337 -23.97 15.79 15.73
N PHE A 338 -23.68 16.82 14.96
CA PHE A 338 -22.35 17.15 14.46
C PHE A 338 -22.04 18.64 14.66
N TYR A 339 -20.85 18.93 15.16
CA TYR A 339 -20.27 20.27 15.12
C TYR A 339 -18.74 20.20 15.13
N LEU A 340 -18.11 21.29 14.69
CA LEU A 340 -16.67 21.49 14.80
C LEU A 340 -16.38 22.55 15.87
N SER A 341 -15.30 22.37 16.63
CA SER A 341 -14.80 23.45 17.50
C SER A 341 -14.19 24.60 16.66
N SER A 342 -13.84 25.71 17.32
CA SER A 342 -13.14 26.82 16.66
C SER A 342 -11.73 26.42 16.21
N GLU A 343 -11.07 27.30 15.45
CA GLU A 343 -9.67 27.11 15.03
C GLU A 343 -8.71 26.96 16.22
N GLU A 344 -8.97 27.65 17.33
CA GLU A 344 -8.18 27.56 18.57
C GLU A 344 -8.15 26.15 19.16
N PHE A 345 -9.18 25.36 18.86
CA PHE A 345 -9.30 23.93 19.21
C PHE A 345 -9.18 23.05 17.96
N ASN A 346 -8.42 23.52 16.96
CA ASN A 346 -8.04 22.81 15.75
C ASN A 346 -9.22 22.18 14.99
N TYR A 347 -10.38 22.84 14.96
CA TYR A 347 -11.61 22.33 14.35
C TYR A 347 -11.96 20.90 14.80
N ARG A 348 -11.73 20.56 16.07
CA ARG A 348 -12.06 19.25 16.65
C ARG A 348 -13.49 18.84 16.31
N ILE A 349 -13.66 17.62 15.81
CA ILE A 349 -14.97 17.09 15.45
C ILE A 349 -15.72 16.55 16.67
N HIS A 350 -17.03 16.76 16.71
CA HIS A 350 -17.92 16.18 17.73
C HIS A 350 -19.07 15.47 17.04
N LEU A 351 -19.32 14.21 17.42
CA LEU A 351 -20.32 13.34 16.80
C LEU A 351 -21.11 12.60 17.87
N LYS A 352 -22.43 12.50 17.71
CA LYS A 352 -23.32 11.67 18.54
C LYS A 352 -24.44 11.05 17.71
N GLY A 353 -24.97 9.92 18.18
CA GLY A 353 -26.15 9.24 17.61
C GLY A 353 -25.91 8.72 16.19
N LEU A 354 -25.01 7.75 16.02
CA LEU A 354 -24.78 7.12 14.72
C LEU A 354 -25.95 6.18 14.35
N THR A 355 -26.45 6.35 13.13
CA THR A 355 -27.38 5.43 12.45
C THR A 355 -26.97 5.26 10.99
N GLY A 356 -27.64 4.37 10.25
CA GLY A 356 -27.41 4.16 8.81
C GLY A 356 -26.88 2.77 8.46
N THR A 357 -26.51 2.59 7.21
CA THR A 357 -26.11 1.30 6.61
C THR A 357 -24.60 1.14 6.46
N ALA A 358 -23.81 2.22 6.55
CA ALA A 358 -22.36 2.20 6.39
C ALA A 358 -21.59 1.88 7.69
N GLY A 359 -22.06 0.87 8.43
CA GLY A 359 -21.44 0.38 9.67
C GLY A 359 -22.24 0.69 10.93
N LYS A 360 -22.16 -0.21 11.93
CA LYS A 360 -22.77 -0.02 13.26
C LYS A 360 -21.86 0.76 14.23
N ILE A 361 -20.59 0.90 13.88
CA ILE A 361 -19.56 1.63 14.62
C ILE A 361 -19.10 2.80 13.75
N SER A 362 -18.84 3.94 14.38
CA SER A 362 -18.37 5.14 13.68
C SER A 362 -16.99 4.90 13.07
N SER A 363 -16.84 5.10 11.75
CA SER A 363 -15.51 5.09 11.11
C SER A 363 -14.72 6.35 11.41
N ILE A 364 -15.34 7.41 11.93
CA ILE A 364 -14.63 8.56 12.50
C ILE A 364 -14.38 8.24 13.98
N SER A 365 -13.13 8.34 14.44
CA SER A 365 -12.77 7.99 15.83
C SER A 365 -13.60 8.77 16.84
N GLN A 366 -14.00 8.09 17.92
CA GLN A 366 -14.71 8.67 19.06
C GLN A 366 -13.95 8.37 20.36
N PRO A 367 -13.71 9.35 21.26
CA PRO A 367 -14.07 10.77 21.12
C PRO A 367 -13.35 11.43 19.93
N GLY A 368 -13.97 12.46 19.36
CA GLY A 368 -13.48 13.09 18.14
C GLY A 368 -12.11 13.75 18.31
N ASN A 369 -11.32 13.73 17.23
CA ASN A 369 -9.96 14.24 17.19
C ASN A 369 -9.90 15.64 16.57
N ASP A 370 -8.74 16.27 16.74
CA ASP A 370 -8.39 17.53 16.09
C ASP A 370 -8.19 17.30 14.58
N PHE A 371 -8.46 18.32 13.77
CA PHE A 371 -8.20 18.24 12.34
C PHE A 371 -6.70 18.32 12.10
N SER A 372 -6.17 17.55 11.14
CA SER A 372 -4.75 17.58 10.76
C SER A 372 -4.60 17.66 9.25
N THR A 373 -3.59 18.39 8.79
CA THR A 373 -3.24 18.60 7.37
C THR A 373 -1.75 18.35 7.16
N LYS A 374 -1.28 18.46 5.91
CA LYS A 374 0.13 18.15 5.57
C LYS A 374 1.14 19.03 6.32
N ASP A 375 0.71 20.22 6.72
CA ASP A 375 1.47 21.30 7.35
C ASP A 375 1.06 21.57 8.82
N ALA A 376 0.07 20.85 9.36
CA ALA A 376 -0.37 20.95 10.76
C ALA A 376 -0.69 19.57 11.32
N ASP A 377 0.16 19.10 12.23
CA ASP A 377 0.10 17.76 12.82
C ASP A 377 -0.54 17.81 14.21
N ASN A 378 -1.84 17.51 14.27
CA ASN A 378 -2.65 17.53 15.49
C ASN A 378 -3.23 16.14 15.80
N ASP A 379 -2.73 15.09 15.15
CA ASP A 379 -3.19 13.74 15.34
C ASP A 379 -2.53 13.09 16.57
N LYS A 380 -2.99 11.90 16.97
CA LYS A 380 -2.49 11.20 18.17
C LYS A 380 -1.39 10.18 17.83
N CYS A 381 -0.96 10.13 16.58
CA CYS A 381 0.09 9.23 16.13
C CYS A 381 1.47 9.81 16.46
N ILE A 382 2.47 8.93 16.53
CA ILE A 382 3.89 9.34 16.44
C ILE A 382 4.26 9.67 14.97
N CYS A 383 3.48 9.14 14.04
CA CYS A 383 3.55 9.39 12.61
C CYS A 383 2.77 10.65 12.22
N LYS A 384 2.98 11.16 11.01
CA LYS A 384 2.18 12.27 10.46
C LYS A 384 1.06 11.72 9.59
N CYS A 385 -0.14 11.54 10.12
CA CYS A 385 -1.20 10.82 9.41
C CYS A 385 -1.61 11.49 8.11
N SER A 386 -1.71 12.82 8.08
CA SER A 386 -2.03 13.55 6.85
C SER A 386 -0.95 13.40 5.77
N GLN A 387 0.33 13.31 6.14
CA GLN A 387 1.41 13.11 5.16
C GLN A 387 1.45 11.67 4.66
N MET A 388 1.16 10.70 5.52
CA MET A 388 1.18 9.27 5.18
C MET A 388 -0.07 8.84 4.39
N LEU A 389 -1.27 9.27 4.83
CA LEU A 389 -2.55 8.87 4.25
C LEU A 389 -3.08 9.85 3.22
N THR A 390 -2.45 11.02 3.05
CA THR A 390 -2.89 12.16 2.24
C THR A 390 -4.21 12.78 2.70
N GLY A 391 -4.45 14.04 2.34
CA GLY A 391 -5.66 14.75 2.72
C GLY A 391 -5.65 15.31 4.13
N GLY A 392 -6.58 16.22 4.39
CA GLY A 392 -6.87 16.74 5.73
C GLY A 392 -8.03 15.97 6.35
N TRP A 393 -7.89 15.54 7.60
CA TRP A 393 -8.92 14.77 8.29
C TRP A 393 -8.78 14.87 9.81
N TRP A 394 -9.83 14.46 10.53
CA TRP A 394 -9.79 14.23 11.98
C TRP A 394 -9.13 12.88 12.29
N PHE A 395 -7.83 12.78 11.98
CA PHE A 395 -7.05 11.56 12.17
C PHE A 395 -6.86 11.22 13.65
N ASP A 396 -6.71 9.92 13.93
CA ASP A 396 -6.40 9.38 15.25
C ASP A 396 -4.96 8.89 15.27
N ALA A 397 -4.73 7.57 15.22
CA ALA A 397 -3.41 6.99 14.96
C ALA A 397 -3.48 5.84 13.92
N CYS A 398 -3.93 6.03 12.68
CA CYS A 398 -4.52 7.23 12.06
C CYS A 398 -6.04 7.18 11.98
N GLY A 399 -6.65 6.07 12.40
CA GLY A 399 -8.10 5.90 12.47
C GLY A 399 -8.75 5.18 11.26
N PRO A 400 -10.06 4.86 11.36
CA PRO A 400 -10.78 4.00 10.43
C PRO A 400 -11.32 4.71 9.17
N SER A 401 -11.20 6.03 9.05
CA SER A 401 -11.71 6.77 7.89
C SER A 401 -10.68 7.77 7.37
N ASN A 402 -10.81 8.08 6.09
CA ASN A 402 -10.22 9.25 5.44
C ASN A 402 -10.97 9.47 4.12
N LEU A 403 -11.99 10.33 4.12
CA LEU A 403 -12.75 10.61 2.90
C LEU A 403 -12.03 11.62 1.97
N ASN A 404 -10.95 12.23 2.48
CA ASN A 404 -10.14 13.21 1.77
C ASN A 404 -8.82 12.62 1.24
N GLY A 405 -8.68 11.29 1.25
CA GLY A 405 -7.52 10.59 0.72
C GLY A 405 -7.42 10.62 -0.81
N MET A 406 -6.41 9.94 -1.33
CA MET A 406 -6.17 9.81 -2.77
C MET A 406 -7.33 9.12 -3.47
N TYR A 407 -7.77 9.69 -4.59
CA TYR A 407 -8.75 9.05 -5.46
C TYR A 407 -8.07 7.96 -6.31
N TYR A 408 -8.59 6.74 -6.27
CA TYR A 408 -8.09 5.62 -7.07
C TYR A 408 -9.19 5.12 -8.01
N PRO A 409 -8.95 5.06 -9.33
CA PRO A 409 -9.95 4.62 -10.29
C PRO A 409 -10.27 3.13 -10.16
N GLN A 410 -11.31 2.70 -10.86
CA GLN A 410 -11.71 1.29 -10.94
C GLN A 410 -10.52 0.38 -11.27
N ARG A 411 -10.46 -0.79 -10.62
CA ARG A 411 -9.37 -1.80 -10.72
C ARG A 411 -8.07 -1.40 -10.02
N GLN A 412 -7.93 -0.17 -9.54
CA GLN A 412 -6.80 0.27 -8.71
C GLN A 412 -7.21 0.58 -7.27
N ASN A 413 -8.49 0.50 -6.95
CA ASN A 413 -9.10 0.90 -5.69
C ASN A 413 -8.88 -0.07 -4.52
N THR A 414 -8.31 -1.25 -4.75
CA THR A 414 -8.04 -2.25 -3.69
C THR A 414 -6.60 -2.18 -3.18
N ASN A 415 -6.40 -2.54 -1.90
CA ASN A 415 -5.13 -2.47 -1.17
C ASN A 415 -4.48 -1.08 -1.18
N LYS A 416 -5.30 -0.02 -1.03
CA LYS A 416 -4.87 1.38 -1.00
C LYS A 416 -5.07 1.98 0.38
N PHE A 417 -4.00 2.03 1.18
CA PHE A 417 -4.05 2.51 2.56
C PHE A 417 -4.31 4.02 2.67
N ASN A 418 -3.85 4.79 1.69
CA ASN A 418 -4.01 6.25 1.54
C ASN A 418 -5.21 6.66 0.66
N GLY A 419 -6.10 5.72 0.35
CA GLY A 419 -7.28 5.97 -0.48
C GLY A 419 -8.44 6.63 0.28
N ILE A 420 -9.55 6.85 -0.42
CA ILE A 420 -10.82 7.34 0.15
C ILE A 420 -11.47 6.19 0.93
N LYS A 421 -11.25 6.10 2.25
CA LYS A 421 -11.61 4.91 3.05
C LYS A 421 -12.74 5.16 4.05
N TRP A 422 -13.58 4.14 4.21
CA TRP A 422 -14.57 4.03 5.28
C TRP A 422 -14.60 2.59 5.82
N TYR A 423 -13.86 2.34 6.90
CA TYR A 423 -13.53 0.99 7.36
C TYR A 423 -14.74 0.11 7.66
N TYR A 424 -15.72 0.62 8.40
CA TYR A 424 -16.87 -0.20 8.82
C TYR A 424 -17.90 -0.47 7.71
N TRP A 425 -17.61 -0.07 6.48
CA TRP A 425 -18.37 -0.48 5.29
C TRP A 425 -17.56 -1.37 4.34
N LYS A 426 -16.38 -0.92 3.88
CA LYS A 426 -15.57 -1.63 2.85
C LYS A 426 -14.18 -2.09 3.34
N GLY A 427 -13.83 -1.86 4.59
CA GLY A 427 -12.53 -2.21 5.17
C GLY A 427 -11.43 -1.17 4.93
N SER A 428 -10.20 -1.50 5.34
CA SER A 428 -9.07 -0.55 5.39
C SER A 428 -8.38 -0.30 4.05
N GLY A 429 -8.49 -1.23 3.09
CA GLY A 429 -7.77 -1.20 1.83
C GLY A 429 -8.62 -0.82 0.61
N TYR A 430 -9.91 -0.52 0.78
CA TYR A 430 -10.81 -0.21 -0.31
C TYR A 430 -11.00 1.30 -0.43
N SER A 431 -10.66 1.87 -1.60
CA SER A 431 -10.91 3.26 -1.95
C SER A 431 -12.28 3.40 -2.63
N LEU A 432 -13.13 4.26 -2.08
CA LEU A 432 -14.49 4.50 -2.56
C LEU A 432 -14.51 5.25 -3.91
N LYS A 433 -15.62 5.12 -4.63
CA LYS A 433 -15.87 5.79 -5.91
C LYS A 433 -16.42 7.20 -5.70
N ALA A 434 -17.37 7.37 -4.78
CA ALA A 434 -17.92 8.68 -4.48
C ALA A 434 -18.25 8.82 -3.00
N THR A 435 -18.11 10.03 -2.49
CA THR A 435 -18.47 10.40 -1.12
C THR A 435 -19.14 11.76 -1.11
N THR A 436 -20.12 11.93 -0.24
CA THR A 436 -20.74 13.23 0.00
C THR A 436 -20.98 13.39 1.48
N MET A 437 -20.39 14.42 2.08
CA MET A 437 -20.71 14.84 3.45
C MET A 437 -21.61 16.06 3.37
N MET A 438 -22.75 15.99 4.03
CA MET A 438 -23.75 17.06 4.01
C MET A 438 -24.37 17.25 5.38
N ILE A 439 -24.71 18.49 5.71
CA ILE A 439 -25.30 18.86 7.00
C ILE A 439 -26.65 19.53 6.81
N ARG A 440 -27.51 19.38 7.81
CA ARG A 440 -28.83 20.01 7.87
C ARG A 440 -29.22 20.26 9.33
N PRO A 441 -29.98 21.31 9.66
CA PRO A 441 -30.47 21.52 11.02
C PRO A 441 -31.27 20.29 11.50
N ALA A 442 -31.15 19.95 12.78
CA ALA A 442 -31.83 18.77 13.34
C ALA A 442 -33.35 18.96 13.47
N ASP A 443 -33.81 20.21 13.51
CA ASP A 443 -35.21 20.65 13.55
C ASP A 443 -35.77 20.99 12.15
N PHE A 444 -35.14 20.46 11.09
CA PHE A 444 -35.47 20.79 9.70
C PHE A 444 -36.95 20.60 9.35
#